data_AF-A0A9P9ICN5-F1
#
_entry.id   AF-A0A9P9ICN5-F1
#
_cell.length_a   1.000
_cell.length_b   1.000
_cell.length_c   1.000
_cell.angle_alpha   90.00
_cell.angle_beta   90.00
_cell.angle_gamma   90.00
#
_symmetry.space_group_name_H-M   'P 1'
#
loop_
_entity.id
_entity.type
_entity.pdbx_description
1 polymer ?
#
loop_
_entity_poly.entity_id
_entity_poly.type
_entity_poly.pdbx_seq_one_letter_code
_entity_poly.pdbx_strand_id
1 'polypeptide(L)'
;MLVGMLDHQFKQSHYDSIVLSGLAIMGIDGEGKWIEPAEYTPKYSGVIKVARMLVLYQSYIEREDEVAEKMKVMEEEQAREEAEGMYRIVRRKSHRFMTRVSERDDSEPTPMDWIYDTRTYGMKIRYATAAGGTIDWRGNMIIYRSVRVTTSQLSEMMHTLVQEARSILCNLTMVGDSDIEALPKINWSRMEDDHSETHISYSFLRDERNKWVAHGKDWVLNRILESKKRQKEWLSGRADDTCPYQIKAVRAYGRNVEQFRELL
;
A
#
# COMPACT_ATOMS: atom_id res chain seq x y z
N MET A 1 26.62 -5.97 22.95
CA MET A 1 25.93 -4.91 22.18
C MET A 1 24.43 -5.20 22.16
N LEU A 2 23.58 -4.16 22.24
CA LEU A 2 22.11 -4.23 22.32
C LEU A 2 21.44 -5.19 21.30
N VAL A 3 21.99 -5.32 20.09
CA VAL A 3 21.46 -6.22 19.04
C VAL A 3 21.50 -7.69 19.45
N GLY A 4 22.47 -8.10 20.28
CA GLY A 4 22.57 -9.48 20.75
C GLY A 4 21.38 -9.95 21.58
N MET A 5 20.61 -9.02 22.16
CA MET A 5 19.40 -9.34 22.92
C MET A 5 18.26 -9.85 22.01
N LEU A 6 18.32 -9.56 20.71
CA LEU A 6 17.36 -10.07 19.72
C LEU A 6 17.61 -11.54 19.36
N ASP A 7 18.84 -12.03 19.57
CA ASP A 7 19.30 -13.40 19.31
C ASP A 7 19.22 -14.29 20.56
N HIS A 8 18.55 -13.82 21.61
CA HIS A 8 18.50 -14.55 22.88
C HIS A 8 17.66 -15.82 22.71
N GLN A 9 18.31 -16.97 22.64
CA GLN A 9 17.64 -18.26 22.52
C GLN A 9 16.90 -18.64 23.79
N PHE A 10 15.60 -18.93 23.65
CA PHE A 10 14.78 -19.42 24.75
C PHE A 10 15.12 -20.89 25.04
N LYS A 11 15.83 -21.16 26.14
CA LYS A 11 16.13 -22.54 26.55
C LYS A 11 15.00 -23.20 27.34
N GLN A 12 14.18 -22.39 28.04
CA GLN A 12 13.12 -22.89 28.92
C GLN A 12 11.88 -21.98 28.92
N SER A 13 12.06 -20.64 28.99
CA SER A 13 10.94 -19.71 29.06
C SER A 13 11.12 -18.45 28.22
N HIS A 14 10.01 -17.95 27.67
CA HIS A 14 9.97 -16.65 26.99
C HIS A 14 10.17 -15.46 27.95
N TYR A 15 9.88 -15.65 29.25
CA TYR A 15 10.02 -14.60 30.27
C TYR A 15 11.48 -14.24 30.59
N ASP A 16 12.42 -15.07 30.17
CA ASP A 16 13.86 -14.82 30.36
C ASP A 16 14.38 -13.72 29.41
N SER A 17 13.61 -13.36 28.38
CA SER A 17 13.96 -12.25 27.51
C SER A 17 13.51 -10.92 28.10
N ILE A 18 14.49 -10.10 28.44
CA ILE A 18 14.31 -8.68 28.77
C ILE A 18 13.56 -7.89 27.68
N VAL A 19 13.67 -8.28 26.40
CA VAL A 19 12.91 -7.66 25.30
C VAL A 19 11.42 -7.97 25.45
N LEU A 20 11.09 -9.23 25.75
CA LEU A 20 9.70 -9.64 25.96
C LEU A 20 9.14 -9.07 27.27
N SER A 21 9.94 -9.00 28.34
CA SER A 21 9.54 -8.34 29.58
C SER A 21 9.27 -6.85 29.39
N GLY A 22 10.12 -6.14 28.63
CA GLY A 22 9.87 -4.74 28.27
C GLY A 22 8.62 -4.56 27.41
N LEU A 23 8.37 -5.46 26.46
CA LEU A 23 7.13 -5.50 25.69
C LEU A 23 5.92 -5.72 26.60
N ALA A 24 5.98 -6.66 27.55
CA ALA A 24 4.88 -6.95 28.46
C ALA A 24 4.48 -5.73 29.29
N ILE A 25 5.45 -4.95 29.80
CA ILE A 25 5.20 -3.69 30.50
C ILE A 25 4.50 -2.68 29.60
N MET A 26 4.89 -2.60 28.32
CA MET A 26 4.18 -1.75 27.35
C MET A 26 2.75 -2.23 27.04
N GLY A 27 2.35 -3.42 27.48
CA GLY A 27 0.99 -3.92 27.39
C GLY A 27 0.05 -3.37 28.46
N ILE A 28 0.55 -2.53 29.37
CA ILE A 28 -0.22 -1.93 30.46
C ILE A 28 -0.35 -0.41 30.20
N ASP A 29 -1.55 0.14 30.36
CA ASP A 29 -1.79 1.58 30.26
C ASP A 29 -1.44 2.34 31.55
N GLY A 30 -1.63 3.67 31.55
CA GLY A 30 -1.34 4.51 32.72
C GLY A 30 -2.24 4.25 33.94
N GLU A 31 -3.33 3.51 33.77
CA GLU A 31 -4.27 3.13 34.83
C GLU A 31 -4.05 1.70 35.33
N GLY A 32 -3.07 0.97 34.76
CA GLY A 32 -2.80 -0.41 35.12
C GLY A 32 -3.67 -1.45 34.39
N LYS A 33 -4.42 -1.06 33.35
CA LYS A 33 -5.23 -1.98 32.54
C LYS A 33 -4.44 -2.51 31.35
N TRP A 34 -4.76 -3.73 30.94
CA TRP A 34 -4.25 -4.30 29.70
C TRP A 34 -4.82 -3.57 28.50
N ILE A 35 -3.94 -3.13 27.59
CA ILE A 35 -4.37 -2.47 26.35
C ILE A 35 -4.89 -3.46 25.32
N GLU A 36 -5.83 -3.01 24.50
CA GLU A 36 -6.43 -3.87 23.48
C GLU A 36 -5.44 -4.28 22.40
N PRO A 37 -5.61 -5.45 21.75
CA PRO A 37 -4.76 -5.89 20.65
C PRO A 37 -4.64 -4.86 19.52
N ALA A 38 -5.68 -4.08 19.25
CA ALA A 38 -5.69 -3.02 18.23
C ALA A 38 -4.67 -1.91 18.54
N GLU A 39 -4.51 -1.56 19.82
CA GLU A 39 -3.59 -0.53 20.31
C GLU A 39 -2.18 -1.09 20.57
N TYR A 40 -2.09 -2.38 20.90
CA TYR A 40 -0.82 -3.03 21.22
C TYR A 40 -0.04 -3.51 20.00
N THR A 41 -0.72 -3.99 18.95
CA THR A 41 -0.07 -4.48 17.71
C THR A 41 0.88 -3.45 17.06
N PRO A 42 0.56 -2.13 17.04
CA PRO A 42 1.50 -1.10 16.62
C PRO A 42 2.82 -1.09 17.40
N LYS A 43 2.81 -1.42 18.71
CA LYS A 43 4.04 -1.45 19.55
C LYS A 43 5.01 -2.53 19.07
N TYR A 44 4.51 -3.73 18.75
CA TYR A 44 5.34 -4.78 18.11
C TYR A 44 5.95 -4.30 16.78
N SER A 45 5.17 -3.59 15.98
CA SER A 45 5.65 -3.04 14.70
C SER A 45 6.74 -1.98 14.92
N GLY A 46 6.62 -1.17 15.98
CA GLY A 46 7.65 -0.22 16.41
C GLY A 46 8.95 -0.93 16.79
N VAL A 47 8.88 -1.98 17.62
CA VAL A 47 10.06 -2.78 18.02
C VAL A 47 10.74 -3.40 16.80
N ILE A 48 10.00 -3.98 15.85
CA ILE A 48 10.58 -4.53 14.61
C ILE A 48 11.33 -3.46 13.82
N LYS A 49 10.77 -2.24 13.71
CA LYS A 49 11.45 -1.13 13.00
C LYS A 49 12.73 -0.72 13.70
N VAL A 50 12.70 -0.55 15.02
CA VAL A 50 13.88 -0.19 15.82
C VAL A 50 14.94 -1.29 15.72
N ALA A 51 14.56 -2.56 15.80
CA ALA A 51 15.46 -3.70 15.63
C ALA A 51 16.16 -3.69 14.26
N ARG A 52 15.42 -3.41 13.17
CA ARG A 52 16.01 -3.26 11.82
C ARG A 52 17.02 -2.11 11.76
N MET A 53 16.69 -0.97 12.38
CA MET A 53 17.61 0.18 12.44
C MET A 53 18.88 -0.15 13.23
N LEU A 54 18.76 -0.86 14.35
CA LEU A 54 19.91 -1.30 15.15
C LEU A 54 20.81 -2.28 14.37
N VAL A 55 20.22 -3.22 13.63
CA VAL A 55 20.97 -4.13 12.75
C VAL A 55 21.75 -3.34 11.70
N LEU A 56 21.09 -2.38 11.03
CA LEU A 56 21.74 -1.53 10.03
C LEU A 56 22.86 -0.67 10.64
N TYR A 57 22.60 -0.06 11.79
CA TYR A 57 23.58 0.76 12.49
C TYR A 57 24.79 -0.04 12.94
N GLN A 58 24.59 -1.24 13.48
CA GLN A 58 25.69 -2.12 13.84
C GLN A 58 26.46 -2.62 12.61
N SER A 59 25.79 -2.89 11.48
CA SER A 59 26.46 -3.21 10.21
C SER A 59 27.31 -2.04 9.70
N TYR A 60 26.83 -0.81 9.89
CA TYR A 60 27.59 0.39 9.54
C TYR A 60 28.87 0.51 10.37
N ILE A 61 28.75 0.41 11.70
CA ILE A 61 29.90 0.46 12.60
C ILE A 61 30.91 -0.65 12.27
N GLU A 62 30.46 -1.90 12.08
CA GLU A 62 31.35 -3.03 11.77
C GLU A 62 32.14 -2.80 10.47
N ARG A 63 31.52 -2.15 9.48
CA ARG A 63 32.22 -1.80 8.24
C ARG A 63 33.22 -0.66 8.44
N GLU A 64 32.83 0.40 9.15
CA GLU A 64 33.73 1.53 9.41
C GLU A 64 34.94 1.08 10.24
N ASP A 65 34.75 0.17 11.21
CA ASP A 65 35.84 -0.44 11.97
C ASP A 65 36.77 -1.27 11.05
N GLU A 66 36.22 -2.05 10.12
CA GLU A 66 37.02 -2.82 9.15
C GLU A 66 37.81 -1.90 8.21
N VAL A 67 37.17 -0.84 7.69
CA VAL A 67 37.84 0.16 6.84
C VAL A 67 38.94 0.87 7.63
N ALA A 68 38.69 1.23 8.89
CA ALA A 68 39.69 1.86 9.77
C ALA A 68 40.89 0.96 10.04
N GLU A 69 40.69 -0.35 10.22
CA GLU A 69 41.78 -1.31 10.34
C GLU A 69 42.59 -1.44 9.03
N LYS A 70 41.92 -1.48 7.88
CA LYS A 70 42.60 -1.55 6.57
C LYS A 70 43.37 -0.28 6.23
N MET A 71 42.85 0.89 6.60
CA MET A 71 43.53 2.18 6.44
C MET A 71 44.88 2.28 7.16
N LYS A 72 45.18 1.37 8.11
CA LYS A 72 46.51 1.29 8.73
C LYS A 72 47.59 0.79 7.77
N VAL A 73 47.20 0.08 6.70
CA VAL A 73 48.12 -0.63 5.80
C VAL A 73 48.00 -0.13 4.34
N MET A 74 46.84 0.42 3.96
CA MET A 74 46.57 0.90 2.59
C MET A 74 45.83 2.24 2.58
N GLU A 75 45.79 2.90 1.42
CA GLU A 75 45.05 4.17 1.24
C GLU A 75 43.54 3.98 1.41
N GLU A 76 42.83 5.06 1.77
CA GLU A 76 41.41 5.02 2.12
C GLU A 76 40.52 4.45 1.01
N GLU A 77 40.80 4.78 -0.25
CA GLU A 77 39.98 4.36 -1.39
C GLU A 77 40.10 2.84 -1.61
N GLN A 78 41.32 2.31 -1.51
CA GLN A 78 41.60 0.87 -1.57
C GLN A 78 41.03 0.13 -0.35
N ALA A 79 41.16 0.70 0.85
CA ALA A 79 40.60 0.13 2.08
C ALA A 79 39.07 -0.03 1.99
N ARG A 80 38.37 0.95 1.43
CA ARG A 80 36.90 0.92 1.24
C ARG A 80 36.46 -0.07 0.17
N GLU A 81 37.26 -0.26 -0.88
CA GLU A 81 37.00 -1.22 -1.96
C GLU A 81 37.21 -2.67 -1.48
N GLU A 82 38.27 -2.91 -0.69
CA GLU A 82 38.56 -4.23 -0.14
C GLU A 82 37.68 -4.62 1.06
N ALA A 83 37.14 -3.65 1.82
CA ALA A 83 36.27 -3.92 2.96
C ALA A 83 35.01 -4.70 2.57
N GLU A 84 34.45 -5.48 3.52
CA GLU A 84 33.23 -6.23 3.26
C GLU A 84 32.09 -5.29 2.83
N GLY A 85 31.45 -5.60 1.71
CA GLY A 85 30.36 -4.79 1.18
C GLY A 85 29.19 -4.72 2.17
N MET A 86 28.65 -3.50 2.39
CA MET A 86 27.58 -3.25 3.37
C MET A 86 26.40 -4.23 3.27
N TYR A 87 25.99 -4.55 2.03
CA TYR A 87 24.89 -5.48 1.79
C TYR A 87 25.17 -6.89 2.33
N ARG A 88 26.41 -7.38 2.30
CA ARG A 88 26.78 -8.69 2.84
C ARG A 88 26.70 -8.70 4.37
N ILE A 89 27.23 -7.67 5.02
CA ILE A 89 27.16 -7.51 6.47
C ILE A 89 25.71 -7.42 6.95
N VAL A 90 24.90 -6.57 6.31
CA VAL A 90 23.47 -6.42 6.63
C VAL A 90 22.71 -7.72 6.39
N ARG A 91 22.96 -8.43 5.27
CA ARG A 91 22.31 -9.71 4.97
C ARG A 91 22.63 -10.77 6.03
N ARG A 92 23.91 -10.90 6.40
CA ARG A 92 24.37 -11.82 7.45
C ARG A 92 23.71 -11.51 8.79
N LYS A 93 23.70 -10.24 9.22
CA LYS A 93 23.06 -9.84 10.48
C LYS A 93 21.53 -9.97 10.44
N SER A 94 20.88 -9.60 9.33
CA SER A 94 19.43 -9.75 9.18
C SER A 94 19.02 -11.22 9.25
N HIS A 95 19.75 -12.11 8.58
CA HIS A 95 19.46 -13.55 8.64
C HIS A 95 19.69 -14.13 10.04
N ARG A 96 20.59 -13.53 10.84
CA ARG A 96 20.81 -13.93 12.24
C ARG A 96 19.77 -13.38 13.20
N PHE A 97 19.48 -12.08 13.14
CA PHE A 97 18.70 -11.39 14.18
C PHE A 97 17.24 -11.14 13.82
N MET A 98 16.88 -11.19 12.53
CA MET A 98 15.58 -10.71 12.04
C MET A 98 14.79 -11.79 11.29
N THR A 99 15.38 -12.95 11.03
CA THR A 99 14.73 -14.07 10.33
C THR A 99 14.23 -15.10 11.34
N ARG A 100 13.15 -15.79 10.97
CA ARG A 100 12.53 -16.78 11.84
C ARG A 100 13.40 -18.03 11.96
N VAL A 101 13.37 -18.65 13.13
CA VAL A 101 14.15 -19.85 13.48
C VAL A 101 13.83 -21.08 12.62
N SER A 102 12.73 -21.09 11.86
CA SER A 102 12.35 -22.16 10.93
C SER A 102 13.36 -22.48 9.80
N GLU A 103 14.52 -21.81 9.77
CA GLU A 103 15.58 -21.98 8.76
C GLU A 103 16.88 -22.63 9.30
N ARG A 104 16.97 -23.01 10.59
CA ARG A 104 18.18 -23.61 11.19
C ARG A 104 17.83 -24.79 12.11
N ASP A 105 18.32 -25.97 11.77
CA ASP A 105 17.98 -27.28 12.38
C ASP A 105 18.27 -27.37 13.90
N ASP A 106 19.22 -26.57 14.41
CA ASP A 106 19.69 -26.62 15.82
C ASP A 106 19.37 -25.35 16.63
N SER A 107 18.56 -24.41 16.13
CA SER A 107 18.33 -23.14 16.82
C SER A 107 17.00 -23.11 17.58
N GLU A 108 17.05 -22.64 18.83
CA GLU A 108 15.88 -22.39 19.65
C GLU A 108 15.20 -21.06 19.29
N PRO A 109 13.89 -20.90 19.56
CA PRO A 109 13.16 -19.68 19.25
C PRO A 109 13.77 -18.45 19.94
N THR A 110 13.67 -17.31 19.26
CA THR A 110 14.19 -16.00 19.70
C THR A 110 13.06 -15.02 20.02
N PRO A 111 13.33 -13.90 20.71
CA PRO A 111 12.35 -12.84 20.92
C PRO A 111 11.71 -12.34 19.64
N MET A 112 12.47 -12.31 18.54
CA MET A 112 11.95 -11.87 17.27
C MET A 112 10.92 -12.84 16.69
N ASP A 113 11.10 -14.16 16.85
CA ASP A 113 10.09 -15.16 16.47
C ASP A 113 8.76 -14.88 17.18
N TRP A 114 8.82 -14.74 18.50
CA TRP A 114 7.64 -14.47 19.32
C TRP A 114 6.97 -13.15 18.95
N ILE A 115 7.75 -12.08 18.71
CA ILE A 115 7.22 -10.77 18.28
C ILE A 115 6.54 -10.88 16.92
N TYR A 116 7.13 -11.59 15.96
CA TYR A 116 6.54 -11.75 14.64
C TYR A 116 5.24 -12.56 14.68
N ASP A 117 5.18 -13.63 15.47
CA ASP A 117 3.99 -14.46 15.61
C ASP A 117 2.87 -13.73 16.35
N THR A 118 3.20 -13.07 17.45
CA THR A 118 2.22 -12.30 18.22
C THR A 118 1.69 -11.10 17.43
N ARG A 119 2.54 -10.42 16.64
CA ARG A 119 2.08 -9.38 15.72
C ARG A 119 1.16 -9.92 14.64
N THR A 120 1.49 -11.08 14.06
CA THR A 120 0.65 -11.73 13.03
C THR A 120 -0.70 -12.13 13.62
N TYR A 121 -0.69 -12.67 14.84
CA TYR A 121 -1.90 -12.99 15.57
C TYR A 121 -2.74 -11.75 15.90
N GLY A 122 -2.14 -10.68 16.41
CA GLY A 122 -2.82 -9.40 16.66
C GLY A 122 -3.41 -8.76 15.39
N MET A 123 -2.71 -8.88 14.26
CA MET A 123 -3.25 -8.50 12.94
C MET A 123 -4.48 -9.34 12.57
N LYS A 124 -4.43 -10.68 12.76
CA LYS A 124 -5.59 -11.54 12.54
C LYS A 124 -6.76 -11.15 13.42
N ILE A 125 -6.54 -10.86 14.71
CA ILE A 125 -7.61 -10.36 15.59
C ILE A 125 -8.22 -9.07 15.01
N ARG A 126 -7.39 -8.10 14.63
CA ARG A 126 -7.88 -6.82 14.12
C ARG A 126 -8.74 -6.96 12.84
N TYR A 127 -8.39 -7.89 11.97
CA TYR A 127 -9.08 -8.06 10.69
C TYR A 127 -10.22 -9.09 10.73
N ALA A 128 -10.15 -10.10 11.60
CA ALA A 128 -11.13 -11.18 11.66
C ALA A 128 -12.11 -11.06 12.82
N THR A 129 -11.74 -10.33 13.87
CA THR A 129 -12.64 -10.09 15.02
C THR A 129 -13.31 -8.74 14.81
N ALA A 130 -14.63 -8.72 14.75
CA ALA A 130 -15.39 -7.47 14.81
C ALA A 130 -15.04 -6.77 16.13
N ALA A 131 -14.27 -5.68 16.05
CA ALA A 131 -13.99 -4.85 17.22
C ALA A 131 -15.31 -4.34 17.80
N GLY A 132 -15.38 -4.18 19.13
CA GLY A 132 -16.54 -3.59 19.81
C GLY A 132 -16.94 -2.27 19.13
N GLY A 133 -18.25 -2.08 18.94
CA GLY A 133 -18.83 -1.14 17.98
C GLY A 133 -18.13 0.22 17.88
N THR A 134 -17.26 0.37 16.87
CA THR A 134 -16.63 1.67 16.55
C THR A 134 -17.61 2.66 15.93
N ILE A 135 -18.76 2.16 15.47
CA ILE A 135 -19.85 2.92 14.89
C ILE A 135 -21.03 2.84 15.85
N ASP A 136 -21.39 3.96 16.47
CA ASP A 136 -22.62 4.11 17.25
C ASP A 136 -23.70 4.75 16.36
N TRP A 137 -24.88 4.13 16.33
CA TRP A 137 -26.01 4.60 15.53
C TRP A 137 -27.11 5.09 16.47
N ARG A 138 -27.33 6.40 16.49
CA ARG A 138 -28.37 7.04 17.30
C ARG A 138 -29.37 7.74 16.41
N GLY A 139 -30.50 7.08 16.14
CA GLY A 139 -31.57 7.64 15.31
C GLY A 139 -31.10 7.92 13.88
N ASN A 140 -30.91 9.20 13.54
CA ASN A 140 -30.42 9.66 12.24
C ASN A 140 -28.92 10.03 12.25
N MET A 141 -28.18 9.65 13.28
CA MET A 141 -26.81 10.09 13.50
C MET A 141 -25.87 8.90 13.65
N ILE A 142 -24.81 8.91 12.84
CA ILE A 142 -23.72 7.95 12.85
C ILE A 142 -22.54 8.61 13.56
N ILE A 143 -22.05 7.95 14.61
CA ILE A 143 -20.93 8.40 15.41
C ILE A 143 -19.77 7.43 15.20
N TYR A 144 -18.68 7.92 14.64
CA TYR A 144 -17.43 7.19 14.51
C TYR A 144 -16.31 7.98 15.17
N ARG A 145 -15.81 7.50 16.31
CA ARG A 145 -14.83 8.22 17.16
C ARG A 145 -15.32 9.64 17.49
N SER A 146 -14.59 10.68 17.06
CA SER A 146 -14.95 12.09 17.23
C SER A 146 -15.85 12.63 16.12
N VAL A 147 -16.04 11.87 15.03
CA VAL A 147 -16.83 12.31 13.88
C VAL A 147 -18.29 11.94 14.09
N ARG A 148 -19.15 12.93 13.87
CA ARG A 148 -20.59 12.85 14.06
C ARG A 148 -21.25 13.28 12.75
N VAL A 149 -21.90 12.34 12.06
CA VAL A 149 -22.50 12.60 10.75
C VAL A 149 -23.97 12.21 10.79
N THR A 150 -24.85 13.08 10.33
CA THR A 150 -26.25 12.72 10.12
C THR A 150 -26.43 11.92 8.84
N THR A 151 -27.44 11.04 8.77
CA THR A 151 -27.74 10.28 7.57
C THR A 151 -28.02 11.19 6.36
N SER A 152 -28.61 12.37 6.58
CA SER A 152 -28.83 13.38 5.53
C SER A 152 -27.51 13.96 5.01
N GLN A 153 -26.57 14.31 5.89
CA GLN A 153 -25.24 14.78 5.50
C GLN A 153 -24.45 13.70 4.77
N LEU A 154 -24.55 12.44 5.21
CA LEU A 154 -23.92 11.33 4.53
C LEU A 154 -24.49 11.16 3.11
N SER A 155 -25.82 11.20 2.97
CA SER A 155 -26.49 11.13 1.67
C SER A 155 -26.10 12.30 0.77
N GLU A 156 -26.04 13.51 1.31
CA GLU A 156 -25.62 14.72 0.58
C GLU A 156 -24.17 14.60 0.10
N MET A 157 -23.26 14.17 0.97
CA MET A 157 -21.85 13.93 0.62
C MET A 157 -21.74 12.88 -0.50
N MET A 158 -22.48 11.78 -0.40
CA MET A 158 -22.52 10.76 -1.47
C MET A 158 -23.09 11.32 -2.77
N HIS A 159 -24.15 12.13 -2.72
CA HIS A 159 -24.68 12.80 -3.90
C HIS A 159 -23.65 13.75 -4.52
N THR A 160 -22.94 14.55 -3.72
CA THR A 160 -21.89 15.45 -4.20
C THR A 160 -20.76 14.67 -4.87
N LEU A 161 -20.26 13.60 -4.26
CA LEU A 161 -19.24 12.73 -4.86
C LEU A 161 -19.70 12.12 -6.18
N VAL A 162 -20.95 11.63 -6.24
CA VAL A 162 -21.52 11.08 -7.48
C VAL A 162 -21.65 12.14 -8.56
N GLN A 163 -22.04 13.38 -8.22
CA GLN A 163 -22.13 14.47 -9.20
C GLN A 163 -20.75 14.91 -9.69
N GLU A 164 -19.74 14.97 -8.82
CA GLU A 164 -18.37 15.30 -9.18
C GLU A 164 -17.78 14.23 -10.11
N ALA A 165 -17.92 12.95 -9.74
CA ALA A 165 -17.49 11.83 -10.58
C ALA A 165 -18.19 11.86 -11.96
N ARG A 166 -19.49 12.19 -12.00
CA ARG A 166 -20.26 12.36 -13.25
C ARG A 166 -19.72 13.50 -14.12
N SER A 167 -19.41 14.66 -13.52
CA SER A 167 -18.83 15.80 -14.25
C SER A 167 -17.47 15.44 -14.85
N ILE A 168 -16.59 14.79 -14.09
CA ILE A 168 -15.29 14.36 -14.59
C ILE A 168 -15.45 13.31 -15.69
N LEU A 169 -16.39 12.36 -15.55
CA LEU A 169 -16.69 11.38 -16.58
C LEU A 169 -17.19 12.03 -17.89
N CYS A 170 -18.07 13.02 -17.81
CA CYS A 170 -18.51 13.81 -18.97
C CYS A 170 -17.36 14.51 -19.68
N ASN A 171 -16.41 15.04 -18.91
CA ASN A 171 -15.21 15.69 -19.42
C ASN A 171 -14.26 14.68 -20.08
N LEU A 172 -14.04 13.50 -19.47
CA LEU A 172 -13.25 12.43 -20.05
C LEU A 172 -13.86 11.89 -21.35
N THR A 173 -15.17 11.79 -21.42
CA THR A 173 -15.90 11.22 -22.57
C THR A 173 -16.18 12.23 -23.69
N MET A 174 -15.77 13.49 -23.51
CA MET A 174 -15.97 14.58 -24.48
C MET A 174 -17.46 14.87 -24.78
N VAL A 175 -18.34 14.55 -23.86
CA VAL A 175 -19.79 14.72 -24.00
C VAL A 175 -20.26 16.11 -23.55
N GLY A 176 -19.41 16.85 -22.83
CA GLY A 176 -19.69 18.19 -22.32
C GLY A 176 -20.37 18.15 -20.95
N ASP A 177 -20.26 19.24 -20.19
CA ASP A 177 -20.87 19.36 -18.87
C ASP A 177 -22.40 19.34 -19.01
N SER A 178 -23.04 18.20 -18.73
CA SER A 178 -24.48 17.96 -18.49
C SER A 178 -25.16 16.90 -19.38
N ASP A 179 -24.49 16.33 -20.39
CA ASP A 179 -25.16 15.41 -21.33
C ASP A 179 -24.88 13.92 -21.03
N ILE A 180 -24.91 13.52 -19.75
CA ILE A 180 -24.62 12.14 -19.28
C ILE A 180 -25.50 11.10 -20.01
N GLU A 181 -26.73 11.46 -20.37
CA GLU A 181 -27.66 10.59 -21.09
C GLU A 181 -27.18 10.25 -22.51
N ALA A 182 -26.24 11.03 -23.07
CA ALA A 182 -25.60 10.72 -24.34
C ALA A 182 -24.53 9.62 -24.23
N LEU A 183 -24.17 9.18 -23.02
CA LEU A 183 -23.24 8.07 -22.81
C LEU A 183 -23.91 6.73 -23.11
N PRO A 184 -23.16 5.76 -23.68
CA PRO A 184 -23.67 4.40 -23.85
C PRO A 184 -24.09 3.81 -22.51
N LYS A 185 -25.35 3.37 -22.42
CA LYS A 185 -25.89 2.76 -21.20
C LYS A 185 -25.27 1.39 -20.98
N ILE A 186 -24.70 1.18 -19.80
CA ILE A 186 -24.17 -0.12 -19.39
C ILE A 186 -25.35 -1.02 -19.03
N ASN A 187 -25.48 -2.15 -19.72
CA ASN A 187 -26.54 -3.10 -19.44
C ASN A 187 -26.12 -4.08 -18.33
N TRP A 188 -26.09 -3.60 -17.09
CA TRP A 188 -25.63 -4.36 -15.92
C TRP A 188 -26.34 -5.72 -15.77
N SER A 189 -27.62 -5.79 -16.13
CA SER A 189 -28.43 -7.02 -16.03
C SER A 189 -28.02 -8.13 -17.01
N ARG A 190 -27.31 -7.78 -18.09
CA ARG A 190 -26.87 -8.72 -19.13
C ARG A 190 -25.34 -8.79 -19.22
N MET A 191 -24.64 -8.31 -18.20
CA MET A 191 -23.19 -8.42 -18.12
C MET A 191 -22.84 -9.85 -17.76
N GLU A 192 -22.07 -10.50 -18.62
CA GLU A 192 -21.57 -11.85 -18.39
C GLU A 192 -20.03 -11.83 -18.28
N ASP A 193 -19.46 -12.73 -17.49
CA ASP A 193 -18.02 -12.91 -17.33
C ASP A 193 -17.71 -14.42 -17.41
N ASP A 194 -16.64 -14.79 -18.11
CA ASP A 194 -16.17 -16.17 -18.15
C ASP A 194 -15.13 -16.41 -17.06
N HIS A 195 -15.60 -16.87 -15.91
CA HIS A 195 -14.75 -17.20 -14.76
C HIS A 195 -13.84 -18.42 -14.99
N SER A 196 -14.01 -19.15 -16.09
CA SER A 196 -13.15 -20.28 -16.45
C SER A 196 -11.95 -19.87 -17.30
N GLU A 197 -11.97 -18.66 -17.85
CA GLU A 197 -10.88 -18.13 -18.66
C GLU A 197 -9.71 -17.69 -17.77
N THR A 198 -8.53 -18.24 -18.05
CA THR A 198 -7.32 -18.08 -17.22
C THR A 198 -6.20 -17.35 -17.96
N HIS A 199 -6.43 -16.94 -19.21
CA HIS A 199 -5.46 -16.17 -19.97
C HIS A 199 -5.11 -14.85 -19.27
N ILE A 200 -3.82 -14.63 -19.05
CA ILE A 200 -3.28 -13.37 -18.52
C ILE A 200 -3.67 -12.27 -19.52
N SER A 201 -4.52 -11.31 -19.13
CA SER A 201 -5.15 -10.25 -19.96
C SER A 201 -6.62 -10.48 -20.36
N TYR A 202 -7.27 -11.55 -19.90
CA TYR A 202 -8.72 -11.67 -20.05
C TYR A 202 -9.44 -10.58 -19.24
N SER A 203 -10.53 -10.07 -19.80
CA SER A 203 -11.44 -9.12 -19.18
C SER A 203 -12.82 -9.32 -19.80
N PHE A 204 -13.88 -9.22 -19.00
CA PHE A 204 -15.27 -9.28 -19.46
C PHE A 204 -15.58 -8.35 -20.65
N LEU A 205 -14.79 -7.29 -20.85
CA LEU A 205 -14.88 -6.39 -22.00
C LEU A 205 -14.63 -7.08 -23.36
N ARG A 206 -13.96 -8.25 -23.36
CA ARG A 206 -13.66 -9.05 -24.55
C ARG A 206 -14.63 -10.22 -24.74
N ASP A 207 -15.57 -10.44 -23.82
CA ASP A 207 -16.55 -11.50 -23.94
C ASP A 207 -17.53 -11.20 -25.08
N GLU A 208 -17.72 -12.16 -25.99
CA GLU A 208 -18.61 -12.03 -27.16
C GLU A 208 -20.07 -11.79 -26.79
N ARG A 209 -20.48 -12.21 -25.58
CA ARG A 209 -21.83 -12.04 -25.05
C ARG A 209 -22.09 -10.57 -24.66
N ASN A 210 -21.03 -9.83 -24.31
CA ASN A 210 -21.08 -8.41 -23.94
C ASN A 210 -21.04 -7.48 -25.17
N LYS A 211 -21.92 -7.69 -26.16
CA LYS A 211 -21.96 -6.90 -27.41
C LYS A 211 -22.12 -5.39 -27.21
N TRP A 212 -22.71 -4.99 -26.08
CA TRP A 212 -22.92 -3.58 -25.73
C TRP A 212 -21.60 -2.81 -25.54
N VAL A 213 -20.48 -3.49 -25.26
CA VAL A 213 -19.14 -2.89 -25.11
C VAL A 213 -18.65 -2.26 -26.41
N ALA A 214 -19.10 -2.76 -27.57
CA ALA A 214 -18.74 -2.22 -28.88
C ALA A 214 -19.08 -0.73 -29.03
N HIS A 215 -20.13 -0.25 -28.37
CA HIS A 215 -20.53 1.17 -28.41
C HIS A 215 -19.51 2.11 -27.77
N GLY A 216 -18.68 1.61 -26.84
CA GLY A 216 -17.63 2.40 -26.19
C GLY A 216 -16.28 2.38 -26.94
N LYS A 217 -16.10 1.48 -27.91
CA LYS A 217 -14.84 1.33 -28.64
C LYS A 217 -14.57 2.58 -29.49
N ASP A 218 -13.36 3.14 -29.35
CA ASP A 218 -12.91 4.35 -30.04
C ASP A 218 -13.79 5.60 -29.79
N TRP A 219 -14.63 5.59 -28.74
CA TRP A 219 -15.60 6.65 -28.46
C TRP A 219 -14.97 8.04 -28.37
N VAL A 220 -13.95 8.20 -27.51
CA VAL A 220 -13.27 9.48 -27.30
C VAL A 220 -12.58 9.96 -28.58
N LEU A 221 -11.98 9.03 -29.33
CA LEU A 221 -11.32 9.34 -30.60
C LEU A 221 -12.33 9.84 -31.64
N ASN A 222 -13.45 9.15 -31.79
CA ASN A 222 -14.52 9.57 -32.70
C ASN A 222 -15.05 10.97 -32.34
N ARG A 223 -15.25 11.26 -31.04
CA ARG A 223 -15.68 12.58 -30.56
C ARG A 223 -14.66 13.70 -30.80
N ILE A 224 -13.37 13.37 -30.78
CA ILE A 224 -12.30 14.31 -31.15
C ILE A 224 -12.34 14.57 -32.65
N LEU A 225 -12.51 13.52 -33.47
CA LEU A 225 -12.55 13.61 -34.93
C LEU A 225 -13.83 14.26 -35.47
N GLU A 226 -14.96 14.20 -34.77
CA GLU A 226 -16.22 14.84 -35.18
C GLU A 226 -16.15 16.37 -35.18
N SER A 227 -15.31 16.98 -34.32
CA SER A 227 -15.26 18.43 -34.14
C SER A 227 -13.95 19.03 -34.59
N LYS A 228 -13.99 19.93 -35.58
CA LYS A 228 -12.81 20.68 -36.05
C LYS A 228 -12.12 21.48 -34.95
N LYS A 229 -12.85 21.90 -33.91
CA LYS A 229 -12.29 22.59 -32.73
C LYS A 229 -11.45 21.61 -31.89
N ARG A 230 -12.01 20.44 -31.58
CA ARG A 230 -11.33 19.40 -30.78
C ARG A 230 -10.15 18.79 -31.54
N GLN A 231 -10.27 18.58 -32.85
CA GLN A 231 -9.14 18.17 -33.68
C GLN A 231 -7.94 19.12 -33.56
N LYS A 232 -8.17 20.44 -33.55
CA LYS A 232 -7.10 21.44 -33.38
C LYS A 232 -6.50 21.46 -31.98
N GLU A 233 -7.27 21.09 -30.97
CA GLU A 233 -6.81 21.01 -29.56
C GLU A 233 -6.06 19.70 -29.28
N TRP A 234 -6.40 18.62 -29.98
CA TRP A 234 -5.89 17.28 -29.70
C TRP A 234 -4.86 16.77 -30.70
N LEU A 235 -4.92 17.17 -31.97
CA LEU A 235 -4.03 16.70 -33.03
C LEU A 235 -2.98 17.76 -33.37
N SER A 236 -1.73 17.34 -33.52
CA SER A 236 -0.67 18.18 -34.07
C SER A 236 -0.76 18.15 -35.59
N GLY A 237 -1.02 19.29 -36.24
CA GLY A 237 -1.14 19.41 -37.70
C GLY A 237 0.18 19.22 -38.48
N ARG A 238 1.19 18.54 -37.92
CA ARG A 238 2.46 18.22 -38.58
C ARG A 238 2.51 16.71 -38.84
N ALA A 239 2.69 16.35 -40.11
CA ALA A 239 2.53 15.01 -40.62
C ALA A 239 3.74 14.07 -40.38
N ASP A 240 4.71 14.45 -39.53
CA ASP A 240 6.02 13.78 -39.47
C ASP A 240 6.52 13.46 -38.05
N ASP A 241 5.62 13.38 -37.06
CA ASP A 241 5.98 12.88 -35.73
C ASP A 241 5.24 11.58 -35.42
N THR A 242 5.97 10.63 -34.83
CA THR A 242 5.52 9.30 -34.37
C THR A 242 4.35 9.33 -33.37
N CYS A 243 3.89 10.51 -32.94
CA CYS A 243 2.71 10.70 -32.12
C CYS A 243 1.86 11.87 -32.66
N PRO A 244 0.66 11.61 -33.20
CA PRO A 244 -0.20 12.65 -33.78
C PRO A 244 -0.91 13.54 -32.74
N TYR A 245 -0.67 13.32 -31.45
CA TYR A 245 -1.40 13.96 -30.36
C TYR A 245 -0.63 15.09 -29.69
N GLN A 246 -1.33 16.16 -29.33
CA GLN A 246 -0.77 17.26 -28.56
C GLN A 246 -0.49 16.83 -27.10
N ILE A 247 0.79 16.86 -26.71
CA ILE A 247 1.26 16.44 -25.37
C ILE A 247 0.52 17.18 -24.24
N LYS A 248 0.17 18.45 -24.43
CA LYS A 248 -0.57 19.24 -23.42
C LYS A 248 -1.98 18.68 -23.18
N ALA A 249 -2.70 18.32 -24.24
CA ALA A 249 -4.04 17.74 -24.14
C ALA A 249 -4.00 16.35 -23.51
N VAL A 250 -3.03 15.52 -23.90
CA VAL A 250 -2.83 14.17 -23.31
C VAL A 250 -2.51 14.24 -21.81
N ARG A 251 -1.64 15.16 -21.38
CA ARG A 251 -1.35 15.36 -19.95
C ARG A 251 -2.56 15.88 -19.17
N ALA A 252 -3.33 16.80 -19.74
CA ALA A 252 -4.55 17.30 -19.10
C ALA A 252 -5.57 16.17 -18.92
N TYR A 253 -5.76 15.34 -19.94
CA TYR A 253 -6.60 14.15 -19.86
C TYR A 253 -6.11 13.14 -18.82
N GLY A 254 -4.80 12.86 -18.77
CA GLY A 254 -4.20 12.00 -17.76
C GLY A 254 -4.50 12.45 -16.33
N ARG A 255 -4.39 13.75 -16.04
CA ARG A 255 -4.77 14.31 -14.74
C ARG A 255 -6.25 14.13 -14.41
N ASN A 256 -7.14 14.29 -15.39
CA ASN A 256 -8.57 14.06 -15.18
C ASN A 256 -8.86 12.57 -14.90
N VAL A 257 -8.11 11.65 -15.49
CA VAL A 257 -8.21 10.21 -15.20
C VAL A 257 -7.74 9.91 -13.77
N GLU A 258 -6.65 10.53 -13.32
CA GLU A 258 -6.18 10.41 -11.94
C GLU A 258 -7.21 10.96 -10.95
N GLN A 259 -7.73 12.17 -11.19
CA GLN A 259 -8.76 12.78 -10.35
C GLN A 259 -10.03 11.93 -10.28
N PHE A 260 -10.46 11.32 -11.40
CA PHE A 260 -11.59 10.40 -11.40
C PHE A 260 -11.33 9.16 -10.54
N ARG A 261 -10.09 8.63 -10.55
CA ARG A 261 -9.70 7.48 -9.73
C ARG A 261 -9.61 7.80 -8.24
N GLU A 262 -9.30 9.04 -7.87
CA GLU A 262 -9.26 9.46 -6.46
C GLU A 262 -10.66 9.55 -5.83
N LEU A 263 -11.70 9.71 -6.66
CA LEU A 263 -13.10 9.74 -6.22
C LEU A 263 -13.75 8.35 -6.10
N LEU A 264 -13.11 7.30 -6.62
CA LEU A 264 -13.59 5.90 -6.60
C LEU A 264 -12.90 5.09 -5.51
#